data_AF-A0A7C4JMM5-F1
#
_entry.id   AF-A0A7C4JMM5-F1
#
_cell.length_a   1.000
_cell.length_b   1.000
_cell.length_c   1.000
_cell.angle_alpha   90.00
_cell.angle_beta   90.00
_cell.angle_gamma   90.00
#
_symmetry.space_group_name_H-M   'P 1'
#
loop_
_entity.id
_entity.type
_entity.pdbx_description
1 polymer ?
#
loop_
_entity_poly.entity_id
_entity_poly.type
_entity_poly.pdbx_seq_one_letter_code
_entity_poly.pdbx_strand_id
1 'polypeptide(L)'
;WSYGTTEVGTPRLVAGTSTGEIVVELYENMLDFNIPEQILKDALVVNVEGIEVKILKPEQYLVLKAKQGVDLDKLKRIVKQLNSLDRKLIKKTLNYIDENERKVIETRLVEAGLEI
;
A
#
# COMPACT_ATOMS: atom_id res chain seq x y z
N TRP A 1 -15.89 -17.88 5.56
CA TRP A 1 -15.17 -17.27 4.44
C TRP A 1 -16.19 -16.67 3.49
N SER A 2 -16.00 -15.43 3.04
CA SER A 2 -16.83 -14.82 1.99
C SER A 2 -15.97 -14.22 0.89
N TYR A 3 -16.49 -14.23 -0.33
CA TYR A 3 -15.85 -13.67 -1.52
C TYR A 3 -16.56 -12.40 -1.97
N GLY A 4 -15.81 -11.42 -2.44
CA GLY A 4 -16.32 -10.20 -3.03
C GLY A 4 -15.28 -9.53 -3.92
N THR A 5 -15.46 -8.24 -4.19
CA THR A 5 -14.53 -7.45 -4.99
C THR A 5 -14.01 -6.26 -4.20
N THR A 6 -12.80 -5.82 -4.54
CA THR A 6 -12.24 -4.54 -4.09
C THR A 6 -12.90 -3.38 -4.84
N GLU A 7 -12.57 -2.14 -4.46
CA GLU A 7 -13.03 -0.90 -5.12
C GLU A 7 -12.67 -0.83 -6.61
N VAL A 8 -11.67 -1.61 -7.05
CA VAL A 8 -11.21 -1.67 -8.45
C VAL A 8 -11.58 -2.97 -9.15
N GLY A 9 -12.49 -3.75 -8.55
CA GLY A 9 -13.01 -4.97 -9.17
C GLY A 9 -12.11 -6.21 -9.02
N THR A 10 -11.01 -6.14 -8.27
CA THR A 10 -10.16 -7.31 -8.03
C THR A 10 -10.72 -8.21 -6.92
N PRO A 11 -10.35 -9.50 -6.86
CA PRO A 11 -10.85 -10.41 -5.83
C PRO A 11 -10.55 -9.94 -4.39
N ARG A 12 -11.55 -10.04 -3.52
CA ARG A 12 -11.44 -9.82 -2.07
C ARG A 12 -11.99 -11.02 -1.32
N LEU A 13 -11.23 -11.52 -0.36
CA LEU A 13 -11.59 -12.63 0.52
C LEU A 13 -11.71 -12.13 1.96
N VAL A 14 -12.77 -12.55 2.66
CA VAL A 14 -12.88 -12.38 4.11
C VAL A 14 -12.68 -13.75 4.74
N ALA A 15 -11.54 -13.92 5.41
CA ALA A 15 -11.12 -15.15 6.06
C ALA A 15 -11.47 -15.06 7.56
N GLY A 16 -12.20 -16.06 8.07
CA GLY A 16 -12.41 -16.18 9.51
C GLY A 16 -11.18 -16.82 10.16
N THR A 17 -10.70 -16.23 11.24
CA THR A 17 -9.60 -16.73 12.07
C THR A 17 -10.10 -16.97 13.50
N SER A 18 -9.26 -17.59 14.33
CA SER A 18 -9.56 -17.77 15.76
C SER A 18 -9.69 -16.44 16.52
N THR A 19 -9.20 -15.33 15.96
CA THR A 19 -9.19 -14.00 16.58
C THR A 19 -10.13 -13.00 15.92
N GLY A 20 -10.86 -13.39 14.87
CA GLY A 20 -11.82 -12.52 14.19
C GLY A 20 -11.84 -12.76 12.69
N GLU A 21 -11.89 -11.67 11.91
CA GLU A 21 -11.92 -11.73 10.46
C GLU A 21 -10.73 -10.95 9.86
N ILE A 22 -10.08 -11.55 8.87
CA ILE A 22 -9.03 -10.92 8.08
C ILE A 22 -9.55 -10.68 6.68
N VAL A 23 -9.40 -9.45 6.20
CA VAL A 23 -9.67 -9.10 4.81
C VAL A 23 -8.39 -9.25 4.00
N VAL A 24 -8.43 -10.11 2.98
CA VAL A 24 -7.34 -10.31 2.01
C VAL A 24 -7.80 -9.76 0.67
N GLU A 25 -7.11 -8.73 0.19
CA GLU A 25 -7.35 -8.13 -1.12
C GLU A 25 -6.25 -8.61 -2.08
N LEU A 26 -6.67 -9.24 -3.18
CA LEU A 26 -5.74 -9.72 -4.21
C LEU A 26 -5.67 -8.66 -5.29
N TYR A 27 -4.46 -8.18 -5.56
CA TYR A 27 -4.21 -7.19 -6.59
C TYR A 27 -3.25 -7.77 -7.63
N GLU A 28 -3.60 -7.62 -8.90
CA GLU A 28 -2.68 -7.89 -9.99
C GLU A 28 -1.77 -6.68 -10.17
N ASN A 29 -0.49 -6.93 -10.47
CA ASN A 29 0.49 -5.87 -10.65
C ASN A 29 0.35 -5.19 -12.02
N MET A 30 -0.80 -4.58 -12.28
CA MET A 30 -1.19 -4.01 -13.57
C MET A 30 -1.83 -2.63 -13.41
N LEU A 31 -1.75 -1.81 -14.45
CA LEU A 31 -2.36 -0.47 -14.50
C LEU A 31 -1.95 0.38 -13.27
N ASP A 32 -2.92 0.98 -12.58
CA ASP A 32 -2.72 1.87 -11.43
C ASP A 32 -2.18 1.14 -10.18
N PHE A 33 -2.14 -0.19 -10.19
CA PHE A 33 -1.52 -1.03 -9.17
C PHE A 33 -0.09 -1.43 -9.50
N ASN A 34 0.48 -0.97 -10.61
CA ASN A 34 1.85 -1.32 -10.95
C ASN A 34 2.82 -0.78 -9.88
N ILE A 35 3.45 -1.73 -9.19
CA ILE A 35 4.52 -1.56 -8.22
C ILE A 35 5.85 -1.54 -8.98
N PRO A 36 6.59 -0.42 -8.95
CA PRO A 36 7.93 -0.34 -9.50
C PRO A 36 8.84 -1.49 -9.03
N GLU A 37 9.64 -2.06 -9.94
CA GLU A 37 10.56 -3.15 -9.61
C GLU A 37 11.52 -2.80 -8.47
N GLN A 38 11.93 -1.53 -8.39
CA GLN A 38 12.83 -1.03 -7.35
C GLN A 38 12.20 -1.23 -5.95
N ILE A 39 10.89 -1.03 -5.82
CA ILE A 39 10.16 -1.28 -4.57
C ILE A 39 10.16 -2.78 -4.23
N LEU A 40 9.96 -3.65 -5.23
CA LEU A 40 9.97 -5.11 -5.05
C LEU A 40 11.35 -5.68 -4.73
N LYS A 41 12.42 -5.05 -5.23
CA LYS A 41 13.81 -5.40 -4.92
C LYS A 41 14.20 -4.98 -3.50
N ASP A 42 13.67 -3.86 -3.03
CA ASP A 42 13.87 -3.34 -1.67
C ASP A 42 12.91 -3.94 -0.63
N ALA A 43 11.99 -4.83 -1.04
CA ALA A 43 11.02 -5.46 -0.16
C ALA A 43 11.71 -6.34 0.89
N LEU A 44 11.23 -6.27 2.14
CA LEU A 44 11.72 -7.15 3.19
C LEU A 44 11.21 -8.57 2.93
N VAL A 45 12.03 -9.58 3.23
CA VAL A 45 11.60 -10.97 3.22
C VAL A 45 11.38 -11.39 4.67
N VAL A 46 10.18 -11.92 4.95
CA VAL A 46 9.84 -12.49 6.25
C VAL A 46 9.50 -13.96 6.08
N ASN A 47 9.86 -14.77 7.06
CA ASN A 47 9.47 -16.17 7.12
C ASN A 47 8.18 -16.29 7.93
N VAL A 48 7.14 -16.86 7.32
CA VAL A 48 5.87 -17.17 7.96
C VAL A 48 5.69 -18.67 7.88
N GLU A 49 5.93 -19.37 9.00
CA GLU A 49 5.78 -20.83 9.10
C GLU A 49 6.53 -21.61 8.00
N GLY A 50 7.76 -21.20 7.68
CA GLY A 50 8.58 -21.82 6.64
C GLY A 50 8.36 -21.28 5.24
N ILE A 51 7.40 -20.37 5.04
CA ILE A 51 7.12 -19.71 3.76
C ILE A 51 7.82 -18.35 3.74
N GLU A 52 8.69 -18.14 2.75
CA GLU A 52 9.29 -16.82 2.51
C GLU A 52 8.32 -15.90 1.79
N VAL A 53 7.98 -14.78 2.42
CA VAL A 53 7.03 -13.78 1.89
C VAL A 53 7.73 -12.44 1.78
N LYS A 54 7.63 -11.81 0.62
CA LYS A 54 8.04 -10.42 0.43
C LYS A 54 6.97 -9.49 0.96
N ILE A 55 7.38 -8.55 1.82
CA ILE A 55 6.50 -7.55 2.39
C ILE A 55 6.97 -6.15 2.00
N LEU A 56 6.01 -5.30 1.67
CA LEU A 56 6.22 -3.87 1.51
C LEU A 56 6.15 -3.19 2.86
N LYS A 57 7.00 -2.18 3.06
CA LYS A 57 6.92 -1.35 4.25
C LYS A 57 5.69 -0.44 4.20
N PRO A 58 5.13 -0.03 5.36
CA PRO A 58 3.96 0.84 5.41
C PRO A 58 4.12 2.13 4.61
N GLU A 59 5.32 2.72 4.60
CA GLU A 59 5.67 3.91 3.81
C GLU A 59 5.52 3.69 2.30
N GLN A 60 5.99 2.55 1.81
CA GLN A 60 5.88 2.19 0.40
C GLN A 60 4.41 1.96 0.02
N TYR A 61 3.67 1.28 0.91
CA TYR A 61 2.24 1.05 0.74
C TYR A 61 1.44 2.36 0.67
N LEU A 62 1.74 3.35 1.51
CA LEU A 62 1.10 4.67 1.47
C LEU A 62 1.26 5.36 0.12
N VAL A 63 2.47 5.34 -0.46
CA VAL A 63 2.75 5.91 -1.78
C VAL A 63 1.94 5.19 -2.87
N LEU A 64 1.89 3.86 -2.84
CA LEU A 64 1.12 3.06 -3.80
C LEU A 64 -0.38 3.30 -3.68
N LYS A 65 -0.91 3.47 -2.46
CA LYS A 65 -2.31 3.82 -2.24
C LYS A 65 -2.62 5.24 -2.71
N ALA A 66 -1.76 6.21 -2.43
CA ALA A 66 -1.93 7.55 -2.96
C ALA A 66 -1.89 7.57 -4.51
N LYS A 67 -1.07 6.74 -5.15
CA LYS A 67 -1.07 6.54 -6.62
C LYS A 67 -2.40 6.01 -7.14
N GLN A 68 -2.91 4.93 -6.53
CA GLN A 68 -4.17 4.29 -6.90
C GLN A 68 -5.38 5.26 -6.88
N GLY A 69 -5.26 6.39 -6.15
CA GLY A 69 -6.36 7.34 -6.01
C GLY A 69 -7.51 6.81 -5.16
N VAL A 70 -7.19 5.93 -4.20
CA VAL A 70 -8.14 5.54 -3.15
C VAL A 70 -8.68 6.76 -2.42
N ASP A 71 -9.86 6.58 -1.83
CA ASP A 71 -10.49 7.52 -0.92
C ASP A 71 -9.48 8.10 0.08
N LEU A 72 -9.34 9.43 0.06
CA LEU A 72 -8.44 10.19 0.91
C LEU A 72 -8.69 9.90 2.40
N ASP A 73 -9.93 9.61 2.80
CA ASP A 73 -10.25 9.29 4.18
C ASP A 73 -9.68 7.94 4.62
N LYS A 74 -9.60 6.97 3.70
CA LYS A 74 -8.92 5.69 3.93
C LYS A 74 -7.43 5.91 4.13
N LEU A 75 -6.81 6.77 3.31
CA LEU A 75 -5.39 7.11 3.43
C LEU A 75 -5.09 7.82 4.76
N LYS A 76 -5.91 8.82 5.14
CA LYS A 76 -5.85 9.50 6.45
C LYS A 76 -5.93 8.52 7.61
N ARG A 77 -6.83 7.53 7.53
CA ARG A 77 -6.98 6.50 8.57
C ARG A 77 -5.70 5.67 8.74
N ILE A 78 -5.09 5.26 7.63
CA ILE A 78 -3.83 4.50 7.65
C ILE A 78 -2.72 5.34 8.27
N VAL A 79 -2.57 6.61 7.84
CA VAL A 79 -1.57 7.53 8.41
C VAL A 79 -1.76 7.70 9.92
N LYS A 80 -3.00 7.88 10.39
CA LYS A 80 -3.30 8.00 11.84
C LYS A 80 -3.00 6.74 12.64
N GLN A 81 -3.10 5.55 12.04
CA GLN A 81 -2.81 4.28 12.71
C GLN A 81 -1.31 3.99 12.82
N LEU A 82 -0.48 4.67 12.02
CA LEU A 82 0.96 4.46 11.97
C LEU A 82 1.66 5.49 12.87
N ASN A 83 2.17 5.04 14.02
CA ASN A 83 2.79 5.91 15.03
C ASN A 83 4.13 6.52 14.58
N SER A 84 4.82 5.91 13.62
CA SER A 84 6.11 6.37 13.12
C SER A 84 6.26 6.00 11.65
N LEU A 85 6.64 6.98 10.81
CA LEU A 85 6.87 6.78 9.39
C LEU A 85 8.24 7.31 9.00
N ASP A 86 8.99 6.51 8.25
CA ASP A 86 10.26 6.93 7.67
C ASP A 86 10.03 7.82 6.44
N ARG A 87 10.07 9.12 6.66
CA ARG A 87 9.94 10.14 5.60
C ARG A 87 10.99 9.98 4.49
N LYS A 88 12.19 9.46 4.80
CA LYS A 88 13.22 9.23 3.78
C LYS A 88 12.80 8.09 2.85
N LEU A 89 12.18 7.05 3.39
CA LEU A 89 11.65 5.95 2.59
C LEU A 89 10.47 6.38 1.72
N ILE A 90 9.59 7.25 2.23
CA ILE A 90 8.50 7.83 1.42
C ILE A 90 9.08 8.58 0.22
N LYS A 91 10.03 9.50 0.45
CA LYS A 91 10.70 10.26 -0.61
C LYS A 91 11.44 9.37 -1.61
N LYS A 92 12.17 8.37 -1.10
CA LYS A 92 12.85 7.37 -1.94
C LYS A 92 11.85 6.62 -2.83
N THR A 93 10.69 6.27 -2.29
CA THR A 93 9.63 5.56 -3.02
C THR A 93 9.00 6.44 -4.09
N LEU A 94 8.71 7.71 -3.78
CA LEU A 94 8.21 8.70 -4.75
C LEU A 94 9.16 8.87 -5.94
N ASN A 95 10.47 8.77 -5.73
CA ASN A 95 11.48 8.84 -6.80
C ASN A 95 11.43 7.65 -7.79
N TYR A 96 10.75 6.56 -7.43
CA TYR A 96 10.50 5.43 -8.34
C TYR A 96 9.23 5.57 -9.18
N ILE A 97 8.45 6.62 -8.92
CA ILE A 97 7.25 6.93 -9.69
C ILE A 97 7.58 7.94 -10.78
N ASP A 98 6.87 7.85 -11.90
CA ASP A 98 6.94 8.79 -13.02
C ASP A 98 6.71 10.24 -12.53
N GLU A 99 7.47 11.17 -13.09
CA GLU A 99 7.44 12.58 -12.66
C GLU A 99 6.05 13.22 -12.85
N ASN A 100 5.30 12.80 -13.89
CA ASN A 100 3.98 13.34 -14.18
C ASN A 100 2.94 12.90 -13.14
N GLU A 101 3.08 11.70 -12.57
CA GLU A 101 2.19 11.19 -11.52
C GLU A 101 2.59 11.69 -10.12
N ARG A 102 3.89 11.92 -9.90
CA ARG A 102 4.46 12.19 -8.56
C ARG A 102 3.79 13.35 -7.85
N LYS A 103 3.53 14.48 -8.53
CA LYS A 103 2.93 15.67 -7.91
C LYS A 103 1.54 15.41 -7.33
N VAL A 104 0.74 14.63 -8.04
CA VAL A 104 -0.62 14.26 -7.59
C VAL A 104 -0.54 13.37 -6.34
N ILE A 105 0.40 12.42 -6.34
CA ILE A 105 0.62 11.51 -5.22
C ILE A 105 1.09 12.28 -3.98
N GLU A 106 2.07 13.18 -4.14
CA GLU A 106 2.57 14.04 -3.07
C GLU A 106 1.44 14.87 -2.46
N THR A 107 0.60 15.48 -3.29
CA THR A 107 -0.54 16.28 -2.83
C THR A 107 -1.49 15.44 -1.96
N ARG A 108 -1.85 14.23 -2.42
CA ARG A 108 -2.71 13.30 -1.66
C ARG A 108 -2.10 12.87 -0.34
N LEU A 109 -0.78 12.61 -0.30
CA LEU A 109 -0.08 12.26 0.92
C LEU A 109 -0.10 13.44 1.92
N VAL A 110 0.13 14.67 1.47
CA VAL A 110 0.05 15.87 2.30
C VAL A 110 -1.37 16.09 2.83
N GLU A 111 -2.39 15.96 1.98
CA GLU A 111 -3.80 16.04 2.37
C GLU A 111 -4.21 14.93 3.36
N ALA A 112 -3.51 13.79 3.33
CA ALA A 112 -3.69 12.70 4.28
C ALA A 112 -3.02 12.94 5.65
N GLY A 113 -2.28 14.04 5.80
CA GLY A 113 -1.61 14.44 7.04
C GLY A 113 -0.13 14.06 7.11
N LEU A 114 0.51 13.71 5.98
CA LEU A 114 1.95 13.51 5.92
C LEU A 114 2.68 14.82 5.66
N GLU A 115 3.76 15.04 6.40
CA GLU A 115 4.71 16.12 6.12
C GLU A 115 5.89 15.58 5.31
N ILE A 116 5.90 15.85 4.02
CA ILE A 116 6.90 15.36 3.05
C ILE A 116 7.59 16.51 2.31
#